data_AF-A0AAP0I8N0-F1
#
_entry.id   AF-A0AAP0I8N0-F1
#
_cell.length_a   1.000
_cell.length_b   1.000
_cell.length_c   1.000
_cell.angle_alpha   90.00
_cell.angle_beta   90.00
_cell.angle_gamma   90.00
#
_symmetry.space_group_name_H-M   'P 1'
#
loop_
_entity.id
_entity.type
_entity.pdbx_description
1 polymer ?
#
loop_
_entity_poly.entity_id
_entity_poly.type
_entity_poly.pdbx_seq_one_letter_code
_entity_poly.pdbx_strand_id
1 'polypeptide(L)'
;MNGRLAEVSEIEQTPELREKIFKEVMGQEGHGHVRTYGLGPSYRDVFGSTSNVPADVTIQALRNEVMTTNAKVDSQQMLIDSMVEFLAKSGFRFSP
;
A
#
# COMPACT_ATOMS: atom_id res chain seq x y z
N MET A 1 -5.89 38.59 -17.63
CA MET A 1 -6.00 37.36 -16.82
C MET A 1 -6.33 37.83 -15.42
N ASN A 2 -7.58 37.63 -15.00
CA ASN A 2 -8.24 38.45 -13.97
C ASN A 2 -7.98 37.90 -12.56
N GLY A 3 -7.54 38.78 -11.65
CA GLY A 3 -7.15 38.47 -10.28
C GLY A 3 -8.33 38.21 -9.35
N ARG A 4 -8.95 37.03 -9.44
CA ARG A 4 -10.06 36.62 -8.55
C ARG A 4 -9.72 36.62 -7.06
N LEU A 5 -8.46 36.39 -6.69
CA LEU A 5 -8.00 36.53 -5.30
C LEU A 5 -7.96 37.99 -4.83
N ALA A 6 -7.72 38.94 -5.74
CA ALA A 6 -7.67 40.37 -5.40
C ALA A 6 -9.07 40.98 -5.23
N GLU A 7 -10.13 40.27 -5.67
CA GLU A 7 -11.53 40.68 -5.51
C GLU A 7 -12.12 40.25 -4.16
N VAL A 8 -11.45 39.32 -3.45
CA VAL A 8 -11.88 38.80 -2.14
C VAL A 8 -11.09 39.51 -1.05
N SER A 9 -11.81 40.04 -0.05
CA SER A 9 -11.19 40.71 1.10
C SER A 9 -10.19 39.78 1.82
N GLU A 10 -9.06 40.31 2.29
CA GLU A 10 -8.00 39.48 2.91
C GLU A 10 -8.50 38.63 4.08
N ILE A 11 -9.56 39.08 4.77
CA ILE A 11 -10.20 38.41 5.90
C ILE A 11 -10.96 37.14 5.45
N GLU A 12 -11.48 37.12 4.23
CA GLU A 12 -12.25 36.01 3.66
C GLU A 12 -11.39 35.03 2.84
N GLN A 13 -10.09 35.33 2.68
CA GLN A 13 -9.14 34.46 1.99
C GLN A 13 -8.69 33.30 2.87
N THR A 14 -9.62 32.41 3.21
CA THR A 14 -9.32 31.18 3.95
C THR A 14 -8.38 30.29 3.14
N PRO A 15 -7.55 29.45 3.80
CA PRO A 15 -6.63 28.55 3.10
C PRO A 15 -7.36 27.62 2.12
N GLU A 16 -8.59 27.21 2.41
CA GLU A 16 -9.41 26.37 1.53
C GLU A 16 -9.83 27.10 0.26
N LEU A 17 -10.18 28.39 0.35
CA LEU A 17 -10.54 29.20 -0.81
C LEU A 17 -9.33 29.41 -1.73
N ARG A 18 -8.15 29.67 -1.13
CA ARG A 18 -6.88 29.82 -1.87
C ARG A 18 -6.53 28.52 -2.60
N GLU A 19 -6.66 27.37 -1.95
CA GLU A 19 -6.42 26.08 -2.56
C GLU A 19 -7.41 25.78 -3.69
N LYS A 20 -8.69 26.12 -3.50
CA LYS A 20 -9.73 25.96 -4.54
C LYS A 20 -9.42 26.79 -5.79
N ILE A 21 -9.07 28.07 -5.63
CA ILE A 21 -8.71 28.95 -6.74
C ILE A 21 -7.43 28.46 -7.40
N PHE A 22 -6.44 28.02 -6.62
CA PHE A 22 -5.21 27.44 -7.14
C PHE A 22 -5.50 26.22 -8.01
N LYS A 23 -6.32 25.27 -7.55
CA LYS A 23 -6.70 24.08 -8.31
C LYS A 23 -7.51 24.39 -9.57
N GLU A 24 -8.35 25.42 -9.54
CA GLU A 24 -9.09 25.88 -10.71
C GLU A 24 -8.16 26.42 -11.80
N VAL A 25 -7.16 27.22 -11.41
CA VAL A 25 -6.24 27.86 -12.36
C VAL A 25 -5.14 26.90 -12.82
N MET A 26 -4.52 26.18 -11.89
CA MET A 26 -3.35 25.33 -12.14
C MET A 26 -3.75 23.89 -12.48
N GLY A 27 -4.89 23.40 -12.00
CA GLY A 27 -5.32 21.99 -12.10
C GLY A 27 -5.27 21.27 -10.75
N GLN A 28 -5.80 20.04 -10.69
CA GLN A 28 -5.90 19.25 -9.45
C GLN A 28 -4.55 18.80 -8.88
N GLU A 29 -3.48 18.88 -9.65
CA GLU A 29 -2.12 18.57 -9.19
C GLU A 29 -1.70 19.53 -8.08
N GLY A 30 -1.20 18.97 -6.98
CA GLY A 30 -0.85 19.73 -5.78
C GLY A 30 0.26 20.76 -6.02
N HIS A 31 0.38 21.70 -5.06
CA HIS A 31 1.45 22.69 -5.05
C HIS A 31 2.84 22.03 -5.23
N GLY A 32 3.66 22.59 -6.13
CA GLY A 32 5.00 22.06 -6.44
C GLY A 32 5.07 21.07 -7.60
N HIS A 33 3.94 20.71 -8.23
CA HIS A 33 3.92 19.92 -9.46
C HIS A 33 3.65 20.83 -10.66
N VAL A 34 4.55 20.84 -11.64
CA VAL A 34 4.38 21.60 -12.88
C VAL A 34 3.64 20.72 -13.87
N ARG A 35 2.48 21.18 -14.37
CA ARG A 35 1.88 20.61 -15.58
C ARG A 35 2.84 20.88 -16.74
N THR A 36 3.61 19.88 -17.13
CA THR A 36 4.28 19.92 -18.42
C THR A 36 3.18 19.93 -19.47
N TYR A 37 3.19 20.91 -20.37
CA TYR A 37 2.25 20.98 -21.48
C TYR A 37 2.54 19.82 -22.44
N GLY A 38 1.99 18.67 -22.13
CA GLY A 38 2.03 17.44 -22.91
C GLY A 38 0.88 16.58 -22.42
N LEU A 39 -0.02 16.20 -23.33
CA LEU A 39 -1.11 15.25 -23.09
C LEU A 39 -0.54 13.84 -22.84
N GLY A 40 0.23 13.69 -21.77
CA GLY A 40 0.76 12.42 -21.30
C GLY A 40 0.24 12.15 -19.90
N PRO A 41 -0.07 10.87 -19.57
CA PRO A 41 -0.41 10.52 -18.19
C PRO A 41 0.75 10.93 -17.28
N SER A 42 0.44 11.55 -16.15
CA SER A 42 1.42 11.87 -15.11
C SER A 42 2.09 10.58 -14.64
N TYR A 43 3.33 10.66 -14.17
CA TYR A 43 4.00 9.50 -13.55
C TYR A 43 3.13 8.88 -12.45
N ARG A 44 2.38 9.69 -11.70
CA ARG A 44 1.38 9.24 -10.73
C ARG A 44 0.19 8.50 -11.35
N ASP A 45 -0.24 8.88 -12.55
CA ASP A 45 -1.33 8.20 -13.25
C ASP A 45 -0.89 6.82 -13.75
N VAL A 46 0.38 6.68 -14.12
CA VAL A 46 0.94 5.42 -14.63
C VAL A 46 1.36 4.48 -13.50
N PHE A 47 2.05 4.99 -12.48
CA PHE A 47 2.67 4.19 -11.42
C PHE A 47 1.92 4.25 -10.09
N GLY A 48 0.80 4.97 -10.05
CA GLY A 48 0.08 5.26 -8.82
C GLY A 48 0.84 6.20 -7.89
N SER A 49 0.16 6.63 -6.83
CA SER A 49 0.89 7.08 -5.64
C SER A 49 1.55 5.84 -5.06
N THR A 50 2.88 5.75 -5.06
CA THR A 50 3.59 4.75 -4.25
C THR A 50 3.01 4.89 -2.85
N SER A 51 2.24 3.90 -2.46
CA SER A 51 1.36 4.02 -1.32
C SER A 51 2.25 4.25 -0.10
N ASN A 52 2.12 5.43 0.52
CA ASN A 52 2.55 5.66 1.90
C ASN A 52 1.63 4.84 2.81
N VAL A 53 1.60 3.51 2.62
CA VAL A 53 1.03 2.61 3.61
C VAL A 53 1.95 2.75 4.81
N PRO A 54 1.42 3.09 5.99
CA PRO A 54 2.25 3.13 7.19
C PRO A 54 2.98 1.80 7.32
N ALA A 55 4.32 1.85 7.45
CA ALA A 55 5.16 0.66 7.54
C ALA A 55 4.63 -0.34 8.58
N ASP A 56 4.02 0.15 9.66
CA ASP A 56 3.38 -0.64 10.71
C ASP A 56 2.28 -1.59 10.18
N VAL A 57 1.39 -1.11 9.31
CA VAL A 57 0.30 -1.92 8.74
C VAL A 57 0.86 -3.06 7.89
N THR A 58 1.92 -2.77 7.11
CA THR A 58 2.58 -3.77 6.26
C THR A 58 3.34 -4.79 7.10
N ILE A 59 4.03 -4.35 8.16
CA ILE A 59 4.76 -5.22 9.09
C ILE A 59 3.78 -6.14 9.83
N GLN A 60 2.62 -5.65 10.26
CA GLN A 60 1.60 -6.47 10.91
C GLN A 60 1.02 -7.53 9.96
N ALA A 61 0.71 -7.15 8.72
CA ALA A 61 0.23 -8.11 7.72
C ALA A 61 1.23 -9.24 7.48
N LEU A 62 2.52 -8.89 7.32
CA LEU A 62 3.61 -9.86 7.14
C LEU A 62 3.76 -10.78 8.36
N ARG A 63 3.67 -10.24 9.58
CA ARG A 63 3.73 -11.05 10.81
C ARG A 63 2.58 -12.05 10.89
N ASN A 64 1.37 -11.62 10.54
CA ASN A 64 0.20 -12.49 10.54
C ASN A 64 0.36 -13.61 9.51
N GLU A 65 0.85 -13.29 8.31
CA GLU A 65 1.14 -14.29 7.29
C GLU A 65 2.15 -15.33 7.78
N VAL A 66 3.28 -14.90 8.35
CA VAL A 66 4.30 -15.79 8.94
C VAL A 66 3.73 -16.70 10.03
N MET A 67 2.87 -16.17 10.90
CA MET A 67 2.22 -16.98 11.93
C MET A 67 1.32 -18.07 11.32
N THR A 68 0.53 -17.73 10.30
CA THR A 68 -0.35 -18.71 9.66
C THR A 68 0.42 -19.78 8.89
N THR A 69 1.54 -19.42 8.25
CA THR A 69 2.38 -20.39 7.55
C THR A 69 3.07 -21.33 8.52
N ASN A 70 3.57 -20.82 9.65
CA ASN A 70 4.20 -21.65 10.67
C ASN A 70 3.21 -22.66 11.28
N ALA A 71 1.98 -22.24 11.59
CA ALA A 71 0.96 -23.16 12.08
C ALA A 71 0.63 -24.29 11.10
N LYS A 72 0.67 -24.01 9.78
CA LYS A 72 0.51 -25.03 8.74
C LYS A 72 1.69 -25.99 8.71
N VAL A 73 2.93 -25.47 8.80
CA VAL A 73 4.15 -26.29 8.87
C VAL A 73 4.11 -27.22 10.08
N ASP A 74 3.74 -26.71 11.25
CA ASP A 74 3.62 -27.51 12.48
C ASP A 74 2.60 -28.63 12.32
N SER A 75 1.43 -28.32 11.73
CA SER A 75 0.39 -29.32 11.46
C SER A 75 0.87 -30.41 10.49
N GLN A 76 1.61 -30.03 9.45
CA GLN A 76 2.21 -30.98 8.51
C GLN A 76 3.28 -31.84 9.18
N GLN A 77 4.09 -31.26 10.06
CA GLN A 77 5.11 -31.99 10.81
C GLN A 77 4.47 -33.04 11.73
N MET A 78 3.38 -32.70 12.43
CA MET A 78 2.65 -33.66 13.26
C MET A 78 2.10 -34.84 12.45
N LEU A 79 1.62 -34.59 11.22
CA LEU A 79 1.17 -35.66 10.33
C LEU A 79 2.32 -36.57 9.90
N ILE A 80 3.48 -35.98 9.57
CA ILE A 80 4.69 -36.73 9.22
C ILE A 80 5.11 -37.61 10.39
N ASP A 81 5.21 -37.06 11.60
CA ASP A 81 5.63 -37.79 12.80
C ASP A 81 4.67 -38.95 13.10
N SER A 82 3.36 -38.72 12.96
CA SER A 82 2.34 -39.76 13.09
C SER A 82 2.51 -40.88 12.07
N MET A 83 2.77 -40.54 10.81
CA MET A 83 3.02 -41.54 9.76
C MET A 83 4.30 -42.33 10.00
N VAL A 84 5.36 -41.66 10.45
CA VAL A 84 6.63 -42.31 10.80
C VAL A 84 6.42 -43.30 11.95
N GLU A 85 5.70 -42.92 13.00
CA GLU A 85 5.36 -43.83 14.08
C GLU A 85 4.53 -45.04 13.60
N PHE A 86 3.53 -44.80 12.75
CA PHE A 86 2.69 -45.85 12.21
C PHE A 86 3.51 -46.87 11.41
N LEU A 87 4.39 -46.38 10.53
CA LEU A 87 5.27 -47.23 9.73
C LEU A 87 6.24 -48.02 10.62
N ALA A 88 6.84 -47.38 11.63
CA ALA A 88 7.70 -48.05 12.60
C ALA A 88 6.97 -49.19 13.34
N LYS A 89 5.71 -48.97 13.76
CA LYS A 89 4.87 -49.97 14.42
C LYS A 89 4.47 -51.11 13.48
N SER A 90 4.29 -50.82 12.19
CA SER A 90 3.96 -51.83 11.17
C SER A 90 5.14 -52.73 10.77
N GLY A 91 6.35 -52.46 11.29
CA GLY A 91 7.56 -53.20 10.95
C GLY A 91 8.15 -52.83 9.58
N PHE A 92 7.62 -51.79 8.94
CA PHE A 92 8.18 -51.24 7.71
C PHE A 92 9.55 -50.61 8.01
N ARG A 93 10.61 -51.19 7.44
CA ARG A 93 11.95 -50.60 7.47
C ARG A 93 12.27 -50.03 6.09
N PHE A 94 12.69 -48.78 6.07
CA PHE A 94 13.33 -48.22 4.89
C PHE A 94 14.62 -49.02 4.63
N SER A 95 14.68 -49.67 3.47
CA SER A 95 15.92 -50.26 2.96
C SER A 95 16.87 -49.11 2.57
N PRO A 96 18.17 -49.20 2.90
CA PRO A 96 19.16 -48.20 2.48
C PRO A 96 19.31 -48.11 0.96
#